data_AF-A0A7C1QGF4-F1
#
_entry.id   AF-A0A7C1QGF4-F1
#
_cell.length_a   1.000
_cell.length_b   1.000
_cell.length_c   1.000
_cell.angle_alpha   90.00
_cell.angle_beta   90.00
_cell.angle_gamma   90.00
#
_symmetry.space_group_name_H-M   'P 1'
#
loop_
_entity.id
_entity.type
_entity.pdbx_description
1 polymer ?
#
loop_
_entity_poly.entity_id
_entity_poly.type
_entity_poly.pdbx_seq_one_letter_code
_entity_poly.pdbx_strand_id
1 'polypeptide(L)'
;MVKKIENKCPNCFEFLENDNLVVCPYCGVEIIIQEGKMFILQNSDVLKAGEFDPTNIWLFTDPVALANFRFEGKLIELEQDIIYSVMRGESWQEDDIEYLQEIKRLLDKRKIKKTPNYWFCSPFPPIFKALIDGKIIILGKKYRFKKGEEIVWRCQMDREICNMDGPVLIGKFTYRKLIMYCKEMENAMKGNKIIMR
;
A
#
# COMPACT_ATOMS: atom_id res chain seq x y z
N MET A 1 30.75 15.95 -23.22
CA MET A 1 29.29 15.79 -23.28
C MET A 1 28.81 15.21 -21.96
N VAL A 2 28.27 16.05 -21.07
CA VAL A 2 27.66 15.58 -19.82
C VAL A 2 26.32 14.94 -20.19
N LYS A 3 26.15 13.64 -19.93
CA LYS A 3 24.87 12.96 -20.09
C LYS A 3 23.86 13.67 -19.20
N LYS A 4 22.85 14.32 -19.78
CA LYS A 4 21.66 14.77 -19.03
C LYS A 4 21.04 13.53 -18.40
N ILE A 5 21.15 13.43 -17.08
CA ILE A 5 20.44 12.42 -16.29
C ILE A 5 18.95 12.74 -16.50
N GLU A 6 18.19 11.79 -17.04
CA GLU A 6 16.76 11.97 -17.22
C GLU A 6 16.12 12.17 -15.84
N ASN A 7 15.55 13.35 -15.59
CA ASN A 7 14.89 13.67 -14.33
C ASN A 7 13.54 12.93 -14.25
N LYS A 8 13.59 11.65 -13.86
CA LYS A 8 12.43 10.77 -13.69
C LYS A 8 12.32 10.35 -12.25
N CYS A 9 11.09 10.24 -11.77
CA CYS A 9 10.83 9.69 -10.44
C CYS A 9 11.40 8.26 -10.34
N PRO A 10 12.20 7.95 -9.31
CA PRO A 10 12.78 6.61 -9.15
C PRO A 10 11.73 5.52 -8.86
N ASN A 11 10.53 5.92 -8.44
CA ASN A 11 9.42 5.02 -8.15
C ASN A 11 8.45 4.86 -9.33
N CYS A 12 7.89 5.97 -9.84
CA CYS A 12 6.87 5.91 -10.89
C CYS A 12 7.37 6.20 -12.30
N PHE A 13 8.65 6.56 -12.46
CA PHE A 13 9.31 6.88 -13.74
C PHE A 13 8.68 8.01 -14.56
N GLU A 14 7.73 8.73 -13.97
CA GLU A 14 7.18 9.96 -14.54
C GLU A 14 8.28 11.02 -14.61
N PHE A 15 8.22 11.82 -15.67
CA PHE A 15 9.13 12.95 -15.83
C PHE A 15 8.84 13.99 -14.75
N LEU A 16 9.91 14.42 -14.09
CA LEU A 16 9.88 15.46 -13.09
C LEU A 16 10.28 16.74 -13.81
N GLU A 17 9.34 17.68 -13.95
CA GLU A 17 9.59 18.96 -14.62
C GLU A 17 10.45 19.92 -13.77
N ASN A 18 10.63 19.60 -12.49
CA ASN A 18 11.32 20.44 -11.52
C ASN A 18 12.38 19.64 -10.75
N ASP A 19 13.61 20.12 -10.77
CA ASP A 19 14.77 19.53 -10.11
C ASP A 19 14.76 19.73 -8.58
N ASN A 20 13.81 20.52 -8.03
CA ASN A 20 13.68 20.84 -6.59
C ASN A 20 12.47 20.17 -5.90
N LEU A 21 11.94 19.08 -6.47
CA LEU A 21 10.84 18.34 -5.84
C LEU A 21 11.36 17.52 -4.67
N VAL A 22 10.80 17.73 -3.47
CA VAL A 22 11.07 16.90 -2.27
C VAL A 22 10.19 15.66 -2.25
N VAL A 23 9.02 15.71 -2.91
CA VAL A 23 8.08 14.59 -3.02
C VAL A 23 7.58 14.52 -4.47
N CYS A 24 7.56 13.32 -5.03
CA CYS A 24 7.01 13.08 -6.36
C CYS A 24 5.49 13.38 -6.36
N PRO A 25 4.99 14.30 -7.21
CA PRO A 25 3.57 14.63 -7.25
C PRO A 25 2.69 13.50 -7.78
N TYR A 26 3.30 12.49 -8.42
CA TYR A 26 2.58 11.37 -9.03
C TYR A 26 2.46 10.15 -8.13
N CYS A 27 3.41 9.93 -7.21
CA CYS A 27 3.44 8.72 -6.39
C CYS A 27 3.74 8.93 -4.91
N GLY A 28 4.04 10.17 -4.50
CA GLY A 28 4.29 10.53 -3.11
C GLY A 28 5.62 10.03 -2.54
N VAL A 29 6.56 9.56 -3.37
CA VAL A 29 7.89 9.16 -2.89
C VAL A 29 8.73 10.41 -2.63
N GLU A 30 9.45 10.46 -1.52
CA GLU A 30 10.43 11.53 -1.30
C GLU A 30 11.55 11.42 -2.35
N ILE A 31 11.85 12.53 -3.02
CA ILE A 31 12.93 12.66 -3.99
C ILE A 31 14.05 13.42 -3.27
N ILE A 32 15.08 12.69 -2.83
CA ILE A 32 16.21 13.27 -2.13
C ILE A 32 17.16 13.91 -3.15
N ILE A 33 17.23 15.24 -3.18
CA ILE A 33 18.32 15.95 -3.84
C ILE A 33 19.43 16.10 -2.80
N GLN A 34 20.59 15.52 -3.07
CA GLN A 34 21.76 15.63 -2.21
C GLN A 34 22.21 17.10 -2.15
N GLU A 35 21.96 17.79 -1.03
CA GLU A 35 22.99 18.47 -0.23
C GLU A 35 22.41 19.12 1.05
N GLY A 36 22.85 18.61 2.20
CA GLY A 36 23.17 19.45 3.37
C GLY A 36 22.05 20.11 4.17
N LYS A 37 21.18 19.33 4.86
CA LYS A 37 20.91 19.44 6.32
C LYS A 37 19.76 18.55 6.79
N MET A 38 20.14 17.65 7.70
CA MET A 38 19.34 16.79 8.59
C MET A 38 17.98 17.35 9.06
N PHE A 39 16.91 16.70 8.60
CA PHE A 39 16.05 15.93 9.50
C PHE A 39 16.18 14.46 9.06
N ILE A 40 16.90 13.65 9.84
CA ILE A 40 16.93 12.20 9.62
C ILE A 40 15.69 11.64 10.32
N LEU A 41 14.59 11.51 9.58
CA LEU A 41 13.77 10.33 9.72
C LEU A 41 14.47 9.24 8.92
N GLN A 42 14.87 8.18 9.59
CA GLN A 42 15.50 7.04 8.92
C GLN A 42 14.49 6.44 7.94
N ASN A 43 14.77 6.66 6.65
CA ASN A 43 14.06 6.09 5.53
C ASN A 43 14.47 4.62 5.34
N SER A 44 13.56 3.70 5.66
CA SER A 44 13.29 2.43 4.98
C SER A 44 12.15 1.76 5.77
N ASP A 45 10.96 1.47 5.23
CA ASP A 45 10.74 0.44 4.22
C ASP A 45 9.42 0.66 3.46
N VAL A 46 9.52 1.25 2.26
CA VAL A 46 8.53 0.93 1.22
C VAL A 46 9.21 0.38 -0.04
N LEU A 47 10.52 0.61 -0.21
CA LEU A 47 11.24 0.28 -1.45
C LEU A 47 12.70 -0.19 -1.29
N LYS A 48 13.22 -0.45 -0.08
CA LYS A 48 14.51 -1.19 0.03
C LYS A 48 14.25 -2.63 -0.40
N ALA A 49 14.90 -3.01 -1.49
CA ALA A 49 14.71 -4.28 -2.15
C ALA A 49 15.17 -5.45 -1.27
N GLY A 50 14.27 -6.37 -0.97
CA GLY A 50 14.60 -7.77 -0.65
C GLY A 50 14.12 -8.30 0.69
N GLU A 51 13.92 -7.44 1.68
CA GLU A 51 13.55 -7.85 3.05
C GLU A 51 12.31 -7.06 3.49
N PHE A 52 11.13 -7.66 3.35
CA PHE A 52 9.93 -7.15 4.00
C PHE A 52 9.97 -7.63 5.44
N ASP A 53 10.27 -6.72 6.38
CA ASP A 53 10.28 -7.02 7.81
C ASP A 53 8.84 -7.24 8.32
N PRO A 54 8.46 -8.47 8.72
CA PRO A 54 7.10 -8.75 9.20
C PRO A 54 6.71 -7.99 10.47
N THR A 55 7.67 -7.38 11.17
CA THR A 55 7.42 -6.56 12.36
C THR A 55 7.20 -5.09 12.04
N ASN A 56 7.47 -4.66 10.82
CA ASN A 56 7.26 -3.27 10.41
C ASN A 56 5.77 -2.99 10.20
N ILE A 57 5.17 -2.25 11.13
CA ILE A 57 3.74 -1.90 11.12
C ILE A 57 3.31 -1.11 9.87
N TRP A 58 4.25 -0.43 9.19
CA TRP A 58 3.93 0.45 8.07
C TRP A 58 3.97 -0.26 6.70
N LEU A 59 4.28 -1.57 6.64
CA LEU A 59 4.45 -2.30 5.37
C LEU A 59 3.30 -2.12 4.37
N PHE A 60 2.07 -2.07 4.87
CA PHE A 60 0.86 -1.92 4.05
C PHE A 60 0.27 -0.51 4.12
N THR A 61 0.99 0.48 4.64
CA THR A 61 0.50 1.87 4.65
C THR A 61 0.99 2.59 3.41
N ASP A 62 0.08 3.13 2.61
CA ASP A 62 0.48 3.97 1.48
C ASP A 62 1.25 5.20 1.98
N PRO A 63 2.40 5.56 1.39
CA PRO A 63 3.16 6.75 1.77
C PRO A 63 2.31 8.04 1.79
N VAL A 64 1.35 8.18 0.87
CA VAL A 64 0.45 9.33 0.82
C VAL A 64 -0.52 9.30 2.01
N ALA A 65 -1.06 8.13 2.36
CA ALA A 65 -1.87 7.99 3.56
C ALA A 65 -1.06 8.34 4.81
N LEU A 66 0.15 7.76 4.95
CA LEU A 66 1.03 8.02 6.08
C LEU A 66 1.33 9.52 6.27
N ALA A 67 1.62 10.22 5.17
CA ALA A 67 1.85 11.67 5.18
C ALA A 67 0.59 12.45 5.62
N ASN A 68 -0.59 12.07 5.12
CA ASN A 68 -1.86 12.70 5.50
C ASN A 68 -2.14 12.51 7.00
N PHE A 69 -2.03 11.30 7.52
CA PHE A 69 -2.24 11.01 8.95
C PHE A 69 -1.24 11.74 9.84
N ARG A 70 0.03 11.86 9.40
CA ARG A 70 1.04 12.67 10.10
C ARG A 70 0.65 14.15 10.12
N PHE A 71 0.24 14.70 8.99
CA PHE A 71 -0.17 16.11 8.88
C PHE A 71 -1.40 16.42 9.75
N GLU A 72 -2.36 15.49 9.82
CA GLU A 72 -3.56 15.61 10.65
C GLU A 72 -3.32 15.38 12.14
N GLY A 73 -2.08 15.01 12.55
CA GLY A 73 -1.77 14.69 13.94
C GLY A 73 -2.38 13.38 14.45
N LYS A 74 -2.78 12.47 13.53
CA LYS A 74 -3.49 11.21 13.81
C LYS A 74 -2.62 9.95 13.69
N LEU A 75 -1.30 10.12 13.71
CA LEU A 75 -0.35 9.04 13.42
C LEU A 75 -0.36 7.97 14.51
N ILE A 76 -0.53 8.37 15.78
CA ILE A 76 -0.57 7.46 16.93
C ILE A 76 -1.84 6.61 16.88
N GLU A 77 -2.97 7.21 16.53
CA GLU A 77 -4.25 6.51 16.38
C GLU A 77 -4.20 5.50 15.24
N LEU A 78 -3.52 5.84 14.14
CA LEU A 78 -3.29 4.92 13.04
C LEU A 78 -2.38 3.76 13.46
N GLU A 79 -1.26 4.04 14.10
CA GLU A 79 -0.34 3.02 14.61
C GLU A 79 -1.06 2.02 15.53
N GLN A 80 -1.85 2.51 16.48
CA GLN A 80 -2.62 1.66 17.39
C GLN A 80 -3.66 0.82 16.65
N ASP A 81 -4.37 1.39 15.66
CA ASP A 81 -5.35 0.65 14.87
C ASP A 81 -4.69 -0.43 14.00
N ILE A 82 -3.50 -0.15 13.45
CA ILE A 82 -2.73 -1.14 12.71
C ILE A 82 -2.29 -2.27 13.64
N ILE A 83 -1.64 -1.95 14.76
CA ILE A 83 -1.13 -2.94 15.70
C ILE A 83 -2.27 -3.82 16.22
N TYR A 84 -3.33 -3.23 16.76
CA TYR A 84 -4.33 -3.98 17.51
C TYR A 84 -5.51 -4.49 16.68
N SER A 85 -5.82 -3.83 15.56
CA SER A 85 -7.03 -4.16 14.77
C SER A 85 -6.71 -4.74 13.40
N VAL A 86 -5.59 -4.36 12.77
CA VAL A 86 -5.15 -4.97 11.50
C VAL A 86 -4.28 -6.19 11.75
N MET A 87 -3.21 -6.03 12.52
CA MET A 87 -2.22 -7.07 12.85
C MET A 87 -2.63 -7.92 14.06
N ARG A 88 -3.66 -7.50 14.82
CA ARG A 88 -4.18 -8.20 16.01
C ARG A 88 -3.12 -8.48 17.09
N GLY A 89 -2.12 -7.61 17.19
CA GLY A 89 -1.00 -7.73 18.14
C GLY A 89 0.11 -8.69 17.70
N GLU A 90 0.02 -9.25 16.49
CA GLU A 90 1.02 -10.16 15.91
C GLU A 90 1.84 -9.48 14.80
N SER A 91 2.79 -10.20 14.20
CA SER A 91 3.48 -9.75 12.97
C SER A 91 2.62 -9.98 11.72
N TRP A 92 3.00 -9.36 10.61
CA TRP A 92 2.43 -9.68 9.30
C TRP A 92 2.61 -11.17 8.97
N GLN A 93 1.59 -11.76 8.36
CA GLN A 93 1.56 -13.19 8.07
C GLN A 93 2.38 -13.51 6.81
N GLU A 94 2.77 -14.77 6.64
CA GLU A 94 3.59 -15.21 5.50
C GLU A 94 2.94 -14.88 4.14
N ASP A 95 1.63 -15.04 4.03
CA ASP A 95 0.89 -14.72 2.80
C ASP A 95 0.85 -13.22 2.49
N ASP A 96 0.86 -12.37 3.53
CA ASP A 96 0.98 -10.93 3.40
C ASP A 96 2.38 -10.55 2.90
N ILE A 97 3.44 -11.19 3.40
CA ILE A 97 4.81 -10.99 2.93
C ILE A 97 4.99 -11.45 1.48
N GLU A 98 4.48 -12.62 1.12
CA GLU A 98 4.50 -13.10 -0.27
C GLU A 98 3.72 -12.18 -1.22
N TYR A 99 2.60 -11.61 -0.76
CA TYR A 99 1.87 -10.59 -1.53
C TYR A 99 2.78 -9.41 -1.89
N LEU A 100 3.53 -8.86 -0.92
CA LEU A 100 4.43 -7.73 -1.16
C LEU A 100 5.57 -8.10 -2.14
N GLN A 101 6.11 -9.31 -2.02
CA GLN A 101 7.11 -9.84 -2.96
C GLN A 101 6.56 -9.93 -4.39
N GLU A 102 5.33 -10.42 -4.56
CA GLU A 102 4.69 -10.50 -5.87
C GLU A 102 4.36 -9.12 -6.44
N ILE A 103 3.89 -8.18 -5.62
CA ILE A 103 3.67 -6.79 -6.03
C ILE A 103 4.97 -6.17 -6.51
N LYS A 104 6.06 -6.30 -5.76
CA LYS A 104 7.40 -5.83 -6.17
C LYS A 104 7.80 -6.46 -7.50
N ARG A 105 7.69 -7.78 -7.63
CA ARG A 105 8.01 -8.50 -8.88
C ARG A 105 7.19 -8.00 -10.07
N LEU A 106 5.92 -7.64 -9.87
CA LEU A 106 5.03 -7.15 -10.93
C LEU A 106 5.31 -5.69 -11.29
N LEU A 107 5.67 -4.85 -10.33
CA LEU A 107 6.14 -3.48 -10.54
C LEU A 107 7.46 -3.46 -11.31
N ASP A 108 8.45 -4.26 -10.90
CA ASP A 108 9.75 -4.39 -11.56
C ASP A 108 9.60 -4.82 -13.02
N LYS A 109 8.62 -5.69 -13.30
CA LYS A 109 8.27 -6.16 -14.65
C LYS A 109 7.30 -5.24 -15.41
N ARG A 110 6.94 -4.08 -14.83
CA ARG A 110 6.01 -3.10 -15.40
C ARG A 110 4.66 -3.70 -15.84
N LYS A 111 4.18 -4.70 -15.10
CA LYS A 111 2.87 -5.34 -15.37
C LYS A 111 1.73 -4.64 -14.66
N ILE A 112 2.04 -3.97 -13.56
CA ILE A 112 1.13 -3.16 -12.76
C ILE A 112 1.79 -1.80 -12.50
N LYS A 113 1.00 -0.81 -12.13
CA LYS A 113 1.49 0.47 -11.61
C LYS A 113 0.72 0.88 -10.36
N LYS A 114 1.37 1.58 -9.43
CA LYS A 114 0.67 2.21 -8.31
C LYS A 114 -0.30 3.28 -8.84
N THR A 115 -1.50 3.37 -8.27
CA THR A 115 -2.43 4.46 -8.53
C THR A 115 -2.19 5.63 -7.55
N PRO A 116 -2.74 6.83 -7.80
CA PRO A 116 -2.65 7.94 -6.85
C PRO A 116 -3.46 7.73 -5.55
N ASN A 117 -4.36 6.74 -5.54
CA ASN A 117 -5.27 6.50 -4.42
C ASN A 117 -4.78 5.31 -3.57
N TYR A 118 -5.16 5.35 -2.30
CA TYR A 118 -5.02 4.24 -1.36
C TYR A 118 -6.40 3.70 -0.98
N TRP A 119 -6.42 2.49 -0.44
CA TRP A 119 -7.64 1.85 0.01
C TRP A 119 -8.27 2.58 1.19
N PHE A 120 -9.59 2.59 1.26
CA PHE A 120 -10.35 3.43 2.20
C PHE A 120 -10.26 2.99 3.69
N CYS A 121 -9.64 1.84 3.98
CA CYS A 121 -9.58 1.26 5.32
C CYS A 121 -8.14 1.00 5.76
N SER A 122 -7.85 1.16 7.05
CA SER A 122 -6.56 0.84 7.66
C SER A 122 -6.03 -0.53 7.21
N PRO A 123 -4.73 -0.64 6.91
CA PRO A 123 -3.65 0.34 7.06
C PRO A 123 -3.58 1.36 5.91
N PHE A 124 -4.63 1.48 5.09
CA PHE A 124 -4.67 2.29 3.87
C PHE A 124 -3.68 1.80 2.80
N PRO A 125 -3.79 0.53 2.36
CA PRO A 125 -2.87 -0.05 1.40
C PRO A 125 -2.87 0.66 0.04
N PRO A 126 -1.71 0.70 -0.65
CA PRO A 126 -1.64 1.15 -2.02
C PRO A 126 -2.57 0.35 -2.94
N ILE A 127 -3.20 1.05 -3.88
CA ILE A 127 -3.96 0.41 -4.96
C ILE A 127 -3.07 0.37 -6.20
N PHE A 128 -2.99 -0.79 -6.85
CA PHE A 128 -2.26 -0.99 -8.10
C PHE A 128 -3.21 -1.23 -9.26
N LYS A 129 -2.88 -0.73 -10.45
CA LYS A 129 -3.63 -0.97 -11.69
C LYS A 129 -2.85 -1.86 -12.64
N ALA A 130 -3.49 -2.92 -13.13
CA ALA A 130 -2.96 -3.82 -14.13
C ALA A 130 -2.82 -3.13 -15.49
N LEU A 131 -1.61 -3.15 -16.04
CA LEU A 131 -1.29 -2.60 -17.36
C LEU A 131 -1.47 -3.65 -18.48
N ILE A 132 -1.32 -4.91 -18.11
CA ILE A 132 -1.51 -6.09 -18.96
C ILE A 132 -2.18 -7.20 -18.14
N ASP A 133 -2.60 -8.27 -18.80
CA ASP A 133 -3.11 -9.46 -18.12
C ASP A 133 -1.99 -10.19 -17.37
N GLY A 134 -2.34 -10.84 -16.26
CA GLY A 134 -1.35 -11.52 -15.45
C GLY A 134 -1.93 -12.30 -14.27
N LYS A 135 -1.03 -12.61 -13.33
CA LYS A 135 -1.37 -13.31 -12.10
C LYS A 135 -0.41 -12.94 -10.97
N ILE A 136 -0.92 -13.04 -9.75
CA ILE A 136 -0.20 -13.04 -8.48
C ILE A 136 -0.19 -14.49 -7.97
N ILE A 137 0.94 -14.93 -7.42
CA ILE A 137 1.09 -16.26 -6.83
C ILE A 137 1.43 -16.10 -5.34
N ILE A 138 0.52 -16.50 -4.46
CA ILE A 138 0.70 -16.43 -3.00
C ILE A 138 0.41 -17.81 -2.41
N LEU A 139 1.33 -18.36 -1.64
CA LEU A 139 1.32 -19.71 -1.09
C LEU A 139 0.94 -20.78 -2.15
N GLY A 140 1.50 -20.62 -3.35
CA GLY A 140 1.20 -21.48 -4.51
C GLY A 140 -0.18 -21.27 -5.17
N LYS A 141 -1.10 -20.52 -4.55
CA LYS A 141 -2.41 -20.16 -5.13
C LYS A 141 -2.25 -19.08 -6.20
N LYS A 142 -3.02 -19.17 -7.29
CA LYS A 142 -2.93 -18.26 -8.44
C LYS A 142 -4.14 -17.33 -8.49
N TYR A 143 -3.91 -16.04 -8.37
CA TYR A 143 -4.93 -14.98 -8.48
C TYR A 143 -4.74 -14.27 -9.82
N ARG A 144 -5.66 -14.45 -10.75
CA ARG A 144 -5.57 -13.87 -12.10
C ARG A 144 -6.15 -12.46 -12.12
N PHE A 145 -5.53 -11.57 -12.89
CA PHE A 145 -6.05 -10.23 -13.17
C PHE A 145 -6.01 -9.95 -14.68
N LYS A 146 -6.92 -9.10 -15.13
CA LYS A 146 -7.01 -8.56 -16.48
C LYS A 146 -6.49 -7.14 -16.53
N LYS A 147 -6.03 -6.72 -17.70
CA LYS A 147 -5.65 -5.33 -17.98
C LYS A 147 -6.78 -4.39 -17.56
N GLY A 148 -6.40 -3.35 -16.82
CA GLY A 148 -7.30 -2.32 -16.33
C GLY A 148 -7.97 -2.64 -14.99
N GLU A 149 -7.88 -3.87 -14.48
CA GLU A 149 -8.28 -4.18 -13.12
C GLU A 149 -7.31 -3.57 -12.10
N GLU A 150 -7.85 -3.33 -10.93
CA GLU A 150 -7.15 -2.85 -9.75
C GLU A 150 -6.89 -4.00 -8.79
N ILE A 151 -5.78 -3.90 -8.08
CA ILE A 151 -5.24 -4.90 -7.17
C ILE A 151 -4.94 -4.18 -5.87
N VAL A 152 -5.43 -4.72 -4.76
CA VAL A 152 -5.22 -4.16 -3.43
C VAL A 152 -5.07 -5.29 -2.41
N TRP A 153 -4.30 -5.02 -1.37
CA TRP A 153 -4.17 -5.93 -0.23
C TRP A 153 -5.45 -5.91 0.61
N ARG A 154 -5.81 -7.06 1.19
CA ARG A 154 -6.93 -7.22 2.12
C ARG A 154 -6.47 -7.73 3.46
N CYS A 155 -6.97 -7.08 4.51
CA CYS A 155 -6.71 -7.50 5.87
C CYS A 155 -7.38 -8.83 6.22
N GLN A 156 -6.80 -9.51 7.22
CA GLN A 156 -7.29 -10.77 7.73
C GLN A 156 -8.77 -10.74 8.10
N MET A 157 -9.23 -9.66 8.74
CA MET A 157 -10.64 -9.51 9.11
C MET A 157 -11.57 -9.59 7.88
N ASP A 158 -11.25 -8.87 6.80
CA ASP A 158 -12.08 -8.90 5.60
C ASP A 158 -12.01 -10.28 4.91
N ARG A 159 -10.85 -10.95 4.96
CA ARG A 159 -10.70 -12.34 4.47
C ARG A 159 -11.65 -13.29 5.20
N GLU A 160 -11.67 -13.25 6.53
CA GLU A 160 -12.51 -14.11 7.37
C GLU A 160 -14.00 -13.86 7.16
N ILE A 161 -14.41 -12.60 7.08
CA ILE A 161 -15.82 -12.22 6.92
C ILE A 161 -16.35 -12.60 5.55
N CYS A 162 -15.55 -12.39 4.50
CA CYS A 162 -15.93 -12.68 3.13
C CYS A 162 -15.61 -14.12 2.70
N ASN A 163 -15.11 -14.97 3.60
CA ASN A 163 -14.65 -16.33 3.32
C ASN A 163 -13.72 -16.41 2.09
N MET A 164 -12.72 -15.53 2.05
CA MET A 164 -11.81 -15.36 0.91
C MET A 164 -10.50 -16.13 1.11
N ASP A 165 -9.98 -16.63 0.00
CA ASP A 165 -8.86 -17.58 -0.03
C ASP A 165 -7.45 -16.96 0.06
N GLY A 166 -7.30 -15.64 0.22
CA GLY A 166 -5.99 -14.98 0.37
C GLY A 166 -6.01 -13.45 0.43
N PRO A 167 -4.82 -12.81 0.57
CA PRO A 167 -4.66 -11.37 0.87
C PRO A 167 -4.96 -10.42 -0.28
N VAL A 168 -5.44 -10.90 -1.42
CA VAL A 168 -5.55 -10.09 -2.63
C VAL A 168 -7.00 -9.89 -3.04
N LEU A 169 -7.35 -8.64 -3.30
CA LEU A 169 -8.57 -8.27 -3.98
C LEU A 169 -8.24 -7.74 -5.37
N ILE A 170 -8.94 -8.28 -6.37
CA ILE A 170 -8.79 -7.92 -7.78
C ILE A 170 -10.17 -7.55 -8.32
N GLY A 171 -10.27 -6.42 -9.01
CA GLY A 171 -11.53 -6.00 -9.60
C GLY A 171 -11.48 -4.60 -10.15
N LYS A 172 -12.64 -3.96 -10.29
CA LYS A 172 -12.74 -2.52 -10.58
C LYS A 172 -13.36 -1.86 -9.37
N PHE A 173 -12.62 -1.01 -8.68
CA PHE A 173 -13.13 -0.36 -7.48
C PHE A 173 -13.70 1.00 -7.81
N THR A 174 -14.80 1.34 -7.15
CA THR A 174 -15.31 2.70 -7.17
C THR A 174 -14.67 3.44 -6.01
N TYR A 175 -14.02 4.56 -6.29
CA TYR A 175 -13.41 5.37 -5.26
C TYR A 175 -14.45 5.80 -4.22
N ARG A 176 -14.15 5.58 -2.94
CA ARG A 176 -14.93 6.08 -1.81
C ARG A 176 -14.09 7.15 -1.11
N LYS A 177 -14.66 8.33 -0.90
CA LYS A 177 -14.07 9.40 -0.05
C LYS A 177 -14.13 9.08 1.45
N LEU A 178 -14.32 7.81 1.80
CA LEU A 178 -14.42 7.37 3.17
C LEU A 178 -13.01 7.01 3.66
N ILE A 179 -12.68 7.40 4.88
CA ILE A 179 -11.50 6.92 5.61
C ILE A 179 -12.06 6.24 6.84
N MET A 180 -11.68 4.98 7.06
CA MET A 180 -12.21 4.18 8.15
C MET A 180 -11.09 3.39 8.81
N TYR A 181 -11.00 3.48 10.14
CA TYR A 181 -10.12 2.61 10.91
C TYR A 181 -10.66 1.17 10.90
N CYS A 182 -9.77 0.18 11.00
CA CYS A 182 -10.16 -1.24 11.01
C CYS A 182 -11.11 -1.52 12.18
N LYS A 183 -10.83 -0.95 13.36
CA LYS A 183 -11.72 -1.04 14.54
C LYS A 183 -13.14 -0.51 14.30
N GLU A 184 -13.28 0.54 13.49
CA GLU A 184 -14.58 1.13 13.16
C GLU A 184 -15.35 0.22 12.20
N MET A 185 -14.63 -0.35 11.22
CA MET A 185 -15.18 -1.33 10.29
C MET A 185 -15.65 -2.60 11.02
N GLU A 186 -14.87 -3.11 11.96
CA GLU A 186 -15.24 -4.26 12.79
C GLU A 186 -16.55 -4.01 13.55
N ASN A 187 -16.66 -2.85 14.21
CA ASN A 187 -17.85 -2.48 14.97
C ASN A 187 -19.08 -2.34 14.06
N ALA A 188 -18.95 -1.69 12.91
CA ALA A 188 -20.04 -1.56 11.94
C ALA A 188 -20.51 -2.91 11.41
N MET A 189 -19.58 -3.83 11.16
CA MET A 189 -19.89 -5.19 10.70
C MET A 189 -20.55 -6.06 11.76
N LYS A 190 -20.15 -5.92 13.04
CA LYS A 190 -20.83 -6.58 14.17
C LYS A 190 -22.26 -6.05 14.36
N GLY A 191 -22.47 -4.74 14.25
CA GLY A 191 -23.79 -4.12 14.35
C GLY A 191 -24.79 -4.64 13.30
N ASN A 192 -24.34 -4.82 12.05
CA ASN A 192 -25.17 -5.38 10.98
C ASN A 192 -25.53 -6.86 11.19
N LYS A 193 -24.69 -7.65 11.87
CA LYS A 193 -25.01 -9.05 12.21
C LYS A 193 -26.06 -9.18 13.32
N ILE A 194 -26.23 -8.17 14.17
CA ILE A 194 -27.25 -8.16 15.25
C ILE A 194 -28.63 -7.82 14.69
N ILE A 195 -28.71 -7.01 13.63
CA ILE A 195 -29.99 -6.57 13.01
C ILE A 195 -30.58 -7.66 12.07
N MET A 196 -29.81 -8.68 11.69
CA MET A 196 -30.28 -9.79 10.85
C MET A 196 -30.59 -11.08 11.64
N ARG A 197 -30.85 -10.99 12.94
CA ARG A 197 -31.34 -12.11 13.75
C ARG A 197 -32.82 -11.96 14.09
#